data_AF-A0A7K3GW68-F1
#
_entry.id   AF-A0A7K3GW68-F1
#
_cell.length_a   1.000
_cell.length_b   1.000
_cell.length_c   1.000
_cell.angle_alpha   90.00
_cell.angle_beta   90.00
_cell.angle_gamma   90.00
#
_symmetry.space_group_name_H-M   'P 1'
#
loop_
_entity.id
_entity.type
_entity.pdbx_description
1 polymer ?
#
loop_
_entity_poly.entity_id
_entity_poly.type
_entity_poly.pdbx_seq_one_letter_code
_entity_poly.pdbx_strand_id
1 'polypeptide(L)'
;VGLRQKLIEHSMDGLLREISLDRANGLLGKTCIHPSHVLPVHALSVVSHEEFSDAQDILRPERCGGGVMRSAYTNKMNEVKPHRAWAERTLLRAEVFGVANEDIGFVELLAAGLSD
;
A
#
# COMPACT_ATOMS: atom_id res chain seq x y z
N VAL A 1 15.35 -22.01 -1.71
CA VAL A 1 14.80 -21.76 -0.35
C VAL A 1 13.55 -20.91 -0.53
N GLY A 2 12.40 -21.34 0.01
CA GLY A 2 11.14 -20.59 -0.17
C GLY A 2 11.15 -19.26 0.58
N LEU A 3 10.33 -18.28 0.15
CA LEU A 3 10.27 -16.94 0.74
C LEU A 3 10.10 -16.97 2.27
N ARG A 4 9.16 -17.79 2.76
CA ARG A 4 8.93 -17.96 4.20
C ARG A 4 10.20 -18.38 4.96
N GLN A 5 11.01 -19.25 4.36
CA GLN A 5 12.23 -19.74 5.01
C GLN A 5 13.32 -18.66 5.07
N LYS A 6 13.47 -17.84 4.02
CA LYS A 6 14.33 -16.64 4.06
C LYS A 6 13.89 -15.64 5.14
N LEU A 7 12.58 -15.42 5.28
CA LEU A 7 12.05 -14.50 6.30
C LEU A 7 12.32 -14.99 7.72
N ILE A 8 12.18 -16.30 7.95
CA ILE A 8 12.54 -16.95 9.23
C ILE A 8 14.05 -16.83 9.49
N GLU A 9 14.89 -17.10 8.49
CA GLU A 9 16.36 -17.00 8.60
C GLU A 9 16.81 -15.60 9.04
N HIS A 10 16.13 -14.55 8.57
CA HIS A 10 16.40 -13.17 8.96
C HIS A 10 15.60 -12.68 10.18
N SER A 11 14.88 -13.56 10.88
CA SER A 11 14.03 -13.22 12.03
C SER A 11 13.00 -12.10 11.72
N MET A 12 12.51 -12.04 10.47
CA MET A 12 11.63 -10.97 9.98
C MET A 12 10.15 -11.19 10.27
N ASP A 13 9.73 -12.39 10.64
CA ASP A 13 8.32 -12.73 10.88
C ASP A 13 7.66 -11.85 11.95
N GLY A 14 8.39 -11.53 13.02
CA GLY A 14 7.90 -10.65 14.09
C GLY A 14 7.64 -9.23 13.60
N LEU A 15 8.61 -8.66 12.88
CA LEU A 15 8.50 -7.34 12.28
C LEU A 15 7.33 -7.28 11.29
N LEU A 16 7.21 -8.28 10.40
CA LEU A 16 6.14 -8.35 9.39
C LEU A 16 4.75 -8.40 10.03
N ARG A 17 4.61 -9.15 11.13
CA ARG A 17 3.36 -9.18 11.89
C ARG A 17 3.05 -7.84 12.51
N GLU A 18 4.05 -7.19 13.11
CA GLU A 18 3.88 -5.90 13.78
C GLU A 18 3.47 -4.81 12.79
N ILE A 19 4.17 -4.65 11.66
CA ILE A 19 3.82 -3.66 10.62
C ILE A 19 2.42 -3.90 10.02
N SER A 20 1.99 -5.16 9.92
CA SER A 20 0.65 -5.49 9.43
C SER A 20 -0.42 -5.06 10.42
N LEU A 21 -0.18 -5.25 11.73
CA LEU A 21 -1.07 -4.78 12.79
C LEU A 21 -1.06 -3.26 12.89
N ASP A 22 0.10 -2.61 12.76
CA ASP A 22 0.23 -1.15 12.73
C ASP A 22 -0.67 -0.56 11.63
N ARG A 23 -0.58 -1.09 10.41
CA ARG A 23 -1.45 -0.66 9.29
C ARG A 23 -2.93 -0.88 9.57
N ALA A 24 -3.30 -2.03 10.15
CA ALA A 24 -4.68 -2.32 10.53
C ALA A 24 -5.24 -1.33 11.58
N ASN A 25 -4.36 -0.75 12.40
CA ASN A 25 -4.70 0.26 13.39
C ASN A 25 -4.55 1.71 12.88
N GLY A 26 -4.33 1.91 11.58
CA GLY A 26 -4.25 3.23 10.96
C GLY A 26 -2.88 3.90 11.08
N LEU A 27 -1.85 3.18 11.54
CA LEU A 27 -0.47 3.68 11.52
C LEU A 27 0.11 3.53 10.11
N LEU A 28 0.79 4.58 9.65
CA LEU A 28 1.42 4.63 8.34
C LEU A 28 2.94 4.68 8.52
N GLY A 29 3.57 3.50 8.46
CA GLY A 29 5.02 3.34 8.56
C GLY A 29 5.51 2.83 9.92
N LYS A 30 6.83 2.64 10.02
CA LYS A 30 7.48 2.14 11.22
C LYS A 30 8.93 2.63 11.32
N THR A 31 9.39 2.90 12.53
CA THR A 31 10.79 3.25 12.77
C THR A 31 11.71 2.08 12.41
N CYS A 32 12.62 2.31 11.46
CA CYS A 32 13.66 1.36 11.09
C CYS A 32 14.88 1.56 12.00
N ILE A 33 15.20 0.54 12.80
CA ILE A 33 16.38 0.53 13.68
C ILE A 33 17.56 -0.27 13.11
N HIS A 34 17.35 -0.94 11.98
CA HIS A 34 18.36 -1.73 11.27
C HIS A 34 18.11 -1.64 9.76
N PRO A 35 19.16 -1.61 8.89
CA PRO A 35 18.99 -1.49 7.45
C PRO A 35 18.07 -2.55 6.82
N SER A 36 18.08 -3.79 7.32
CA SER A 36 17.19 -4.86 6.82
C SER A 36 15.70 -4.58 7.02
N HIS A 37 15.32 -3.64 7.90
CA HIS A 37 13.91 -3.30 8.14
C HIS A 37 13.37 -2.36 7.05
N VAL A 38 14.24 -1.66 6.32
CA VAL A 38 13.83 -0.66 5.33
C VAL A 38 12.98 -1.31 4.24
N LEU A 39 13.42 -2.44 3.69
CA LEU A 39 12.70 -3.15 2.64
C LEU A 39 11.25 -3.52 3.05
N PRO A 40 11.01 -4.29 4.14
CA PRO A 40 9.64 -4.65 4.51
C PRO A 40 8.78 -3.45 4.92
N VAL A 41 9.35 -2.42 5.55
CA VAL A 41 8.59 -1.20 5.93
C VAL A 41 8.21 -0.39 4.69
N HIS A 42 9.12 -0.22 3.72
CA HIS A 42 8.84 0.52 2.49
C HIS A 42 7.93 -0.27 1.55
N ALA A 43 8.05 -1.60 1.47
CA ALA A 43 7.18 -2.44 0.65
C ALA A 43 5.70 -2.32 1.04
N LEU A 44 5.38 -2.11 2.33
CA LEU A 44 4.00 -1.80 2.76
C LEU A 44 3.52 -0.40 2.43
N SER A 45 4.44 0.52 2.12
CA SER A 45 4.13 1.91 1.77
C SER A 45 3.80 2.08 0.29
N VAL A 46 4.17 1.11 -0.55
CA VAL A 46 3.80 1.07 -1.98
C VAL A 46 2.28 1.03 -2.12
N VAL A 47 1.75 1.86 -3.01
CA VAL A 47 0.31 1.95 -3.28
C VAL A 47 -0.10 0.84 -4.24
N SER A 48 -1.20 0.14 -3.97
CA SER A 48 -1.71 -0.85 -4.92
C SER A 48 -2.32 -0.15 -6.14
N HIS A 49 -2.33 -0.82 -7.30
CA HIS A 49 -3.00 -0.30 -8.49
C HIS A 49 -4.46 0.10 -8.21
N GLU A 50 -5.17 -0.74 -7.45
CA GLU A 50 -6.54 -0.50 -7.06
C GLU A 50 -6.71 0.76 -6.21
N GLU A 51 -5.91 0.93 -5.14
CA GLU A 51 -5.96 2.13 -4.30
C GLU A 51 -5.65 3.39 -5.12
N PHE A 52 -4.70 3.31 -6.05
CA PHE A 52 -4.35 4.40 -6.94
C PHE A 52 -5.48 4.75 -7.91
N SER A 53 -6.08 3.77 -8.58
CA SER A 53 -7.21 3.96 -9.48
C SER A 53 -8.41 4.58 -8.77
N ASP A 54 -8.74 4.10 -7.57
CA ASP A 54 -9.82 4.64 -6.75
C ASP A 54 -9.54 6.10 -6.36
N ALA A 55 -8.31 6.39 -5.93
CA ALA A 55 -7.91 7.75 -5.55
C ALA A 55 -7.96 8.73 -6.74
N GLN A 56 -7.51 8.31 -7.93
CA GLN A 56 -7.60 9.12 -9.14
C GLN A 56 -9.06 9.41 -9.50
N ASP A 57 -9.93 8.39 -9.47
CA ASP A 57 -11.35 8.55 -9.79
C ASP A 57 -12.05 9.52 -8.83
N ILE A 58 -11.76 9.43 -7.53
CA ILE A 58 -12.30 10.32 -6.50
C ILE A 58 -11.91 11.78 -6.73
N LEU A 59 -10.68 12.03 -7.21
CA LEU A 59 -10.14 13.39 -7.37
C LEU A 59 -10.35 14.01 -8.75
N ARG A 60 -11.07 13.34 -9.65
CA ARG A 60 -11.36 13.88 -10.99
C ARG A 60 -12.07 15.24 -10.93
N PRO A 61 -11.56 16.28 -11.63
CA PRO A 61 -12.13 17.63 -11.57
C PRO A 61 -13.61 17.72 -11.97
N GLU A 62 -14.06 16.88 -12.90
CA GLU A 62 -15.45 16.87 -13.39
C GLU A 62 -16.45 16.44 -12.30
N ARG A 63 -15.95 15.90 -11.18
CA ARG A 63 -16.75 15.36 -10.07
C ARG A 63 -16.80 16.27 -8.84
N CYS A 64 -16.35 17.52 -8.95
CA CYS A 64 -16.33 18.50 -7.85
C CYS A 64 -17.70 18.72 -7.17
N GLY A 65 -18.83 18.37 -7.81
CA GLY A 65 -20.17 18.43 -7.23
C GLY A 65 -20.47 17.36 -6.16
N GLY A 66 -19.64 16.32 -6.08
CA GLY A 66 -19.87 15.15 -5.22
C GLY A 66 -20.52 13.98 -5.97
N GLY A 67 -20.94 12.96 -5.22
CA GLY A 67 -21.59 11.76 -5.74
C GLY A 67 -20.82 10.48 -5.46
N VAL A 68 -21.31 9.42 -6.07
CA VAL A 68 -20.92 8.03 -5.80
C VAL A 68 -20.63 7.33 -7.12
N MET A 69 -19.57 6.53 -7.19
CA MET A 69 -19.33 5.62 -8.30
C MET A 69 -18.87 4.25 -7.84
N ARG A 70 -19.06 3.27 -8.70
CA ARG A 70 -18.46 1.95 -8.54
C ARG A 70 -16.95 2.04 -8.82
N SER A 71 -16.12 1.36 -8.02
CA SER A 71 -14.69 1.22 -8.29
C SER A 71 -14.45 0.50 -9.63
N ALA A 72 -13.28 0.74 -10.26
CA ALA A 72 -12.87 0.04 -11.47
C ALA A 72 -12.81 -1.49 -11.25
N TYR A 73 -12.38 -1.90 -10.06
CA TYR A 73 -12.33 -3.29 -9.59
C TYR A 73 -13.68 -3.85 -9.16
N THR A 74 -14.73 -3.04 -9.21
CA THR A 74 -16.13 -3.44 -9.03
C THR A 74 -16.55 -3.99 -7.67
N ASN A 75 -15.68 -3.86 -6.68
CA ASN A 75 -15.79 -4.41 -5.33
C ASN A 75 -16.04 -3.32 -4.26
N LYS A 76 -16.01 -2.04 -4.63
CA LYS A 76 -16.13 -0.90 -3.73
C LYS A 76 -16.97 0.22 -4.33
N MET A 77 -17.38 1.11 -3.45
CA MET A 77 -18.06 2.35 -3.76
C MET A 77 -17.15 3.51 -3.44
N ASN A 78 -16.88 4.36 -4.43
CA ASN A 78 -16.07 5.57 -4.28
C ASN A 78 -17.01 6.77 -4.13
N GLU A 79 -16.99 7.39 -2.95
CA GLU A 79 -17.75 8.58 -2.64
C GLU A 79 -16.83 9.80 -2.60
N VAL A 80 -17.07 10.77 -3.50
CA VAL A 80 -16.10 11.85 -3.77
C VAL A 80 -15.79 12.67 -2.52
N LYS A 81 -16.80 13.16 -1.81
CA LYS A 81 -16.62 14.06 -0.65
C LYS A 81 -15.98 13.35 0.54
N PRO A 82 -16.52 12.24 1.07
CA PRO A 82 -15.96 11.61 2.27
C PRO A 82 -14.59 10.94 2.00
N HIS A 83 -14.32 10.46 0.78
CA HIS A 83 -13.05 9.81 0.47
C HIS A 83 -11.97 10.76 -0.04
N ARG A 84 -12.26 12.05 -0.25
CA ARG A 84 -11.31 13.03 -0.82
C ARG A 84 -9.98 13.06 -0.08
N ALA A 85 -10.03 13.22 1.25
CA ALA A 85 -8.82 13.31 2.07
C ALA A 85 -8.00 12.01 2.05
N TRP A 86 -8.66 10.85 1.91
CA TRP A 86 -7.97 9.58 1.71
C TRP A 86 -7.28 9.56 0.34
N ALA A 87 -7.99 9.94 -0.72
CA ALA A 87 -7.45 9.93 -2.08
C ALA A 87 -6.24 10.86 -2.24
N GLU A 88 -6.29 12.06 -1.67
CA GLU A 88 -5.16 13.02 -1.70
C GLU A 88 -3.91 12.42 -1.04
N ARG A 89 -4.08 11.80 0.14
CA ARG A 89 -2.97 11.13 0.85
C ARG A 89 -2.45 9.90 0.09
N THR A 90 -3.33 9.14 -0.56
CA THR A 90 -2.95 7.98 -1.37
C THR A 90 -2.12 8.41 -2.58
N LEU A 91 -2.50 9.47 -3.29
CA LEU A 91 -1.72 9.97 -4.43
C LEU A 91 -0.36 10.56 -3.99
N LEU A 92 -0.29 11.26 -2.86
CA LEU A 92 0.99 11.70 -2.29
C LEU A 92 1.90 10.50 -1.93
N ARG A 93 1.33 9.44 -1.36
CA ARG A 93 2.09 8.22 -1.08
C ARG A 93 2.57 7.54 -2.36
N ALA A 94 1.75 7.53 -3.41
CA ALA A 94 2.11 6.99 -4.72
C ALA A 94 3.24 7.78 -5.39
N GLU A 95 3.31 9.09 -5.21
CA GLU A 95 4.42 9.92 -5.71
C GLU A 95 5.77 9.53 -5.09
N VAL A 96 5.77 9.18 -3.80
CA VAL A 96 7.00 8.86 -3.05
C VAL A 96 7.40 7.38 -3.17
N PHE A 97 6.44 6.46 -3.07
CA PHE A 97 6.71 5.02 -2.99
C PHE A 97 6.34 4.26 -4.26
N GLY A 98 5.73 4.93 -5.25
CA GLY A 98 5.27 4.31 -6.48
C GLY A 98 3.95 3.56 -6.34
N VAL A 99 3.51 3.02 -7.47
CA VAL A 99 2.28 2.22 -7.63
C VAL A 99 2.67 0.85 -8.13
N ALA A 100 2.19 -0.19 -7.46
CA ALA A 100 2.35 -1.58 -7.92
C ALA A 100 1.44 -1.86 -9.13
N ASN A 101 1.87 -2.76 -10.02
CA ASN A 101 1.00 -3.28 -11.08
C ASN A 101 -0.16 -4.10 -10.48
N GLU A 102 -1.21 -4.36 -11.28
CA GLU A 102 -2.47 -4.96 -10.82
C GLU A 102 -2.30 -6.26 -10.00
N ASP A 103 -1.36 -7.12 -10.40
CA ASP A 103 -1.12 -8.43 -9.78
C ASP A 103 0.10 -8.46 -8.84
N ILE A 104 0.63 -7.29 -8.49
CA ILE A 104 1.82 -7.18 -7.63
C ILE A 104 1.39 -6.70 -6.24
N GLY A 105 1.56 -7.58 -5.26
CA GLY A 105 1.29 -7.31 -3.87
C GLY A 105 2.55 -7.15 -3.03
N PHE A 106 2.33 -7.05 -1.73
CA PHE A 106 3.40 -6.93 -0.74
C PHE A 106 4.40 -8.08 -0.78
N VAL A 107 3.91 -9.30 -0.99
CA VAL A 107 4.72 -10.52 -0.99
C VAL A 107 5.67 -10.55 -2.18
N GLU A 108 5.20 -10.16 -3.37
CA GLU A 108 5.98 -10.10 -4.60
C GLU A 108 7.08 -9.04 -4.48
N LEU A 109 6.74 -7.85 -3.96
CA LEU A 109 7.71 -6.77 -3.73
C LEU A 109 8.80 -7.18 -2.73
N LEU A 110 8.40 -7.82 -1.63
CA LEU A 110 9.33 -8.31 -0.61
C LEU A 110 10.24 -9.42 -1.16
N ALA A 111 9.68 -10.34 -1.94
CA ALA A 111 10.46 -11.40 -2.58
C ALA A 111 11.48 -10.85 -3.58
N ALA A 112 11.10 -9.84 -4.38
CA ALA A 112 12.00 -9.18 -5.32
C ALA A 112 13.19 -8.52 -4.61
N GLY A 113 12.95 -7.78 -3.52
CA GLY A 113 14.03 -7.11 -2.78
C GLY A 113 14.92 -8.02 -1.91
N LEU A 114 14.51 -9.27 -1.65
CA LEU A 114 15.30 -10.28 -0.92
C LEU A 114 16.03 -11.26 -1.86
N SER A 115 15.97 -11.02 -3.17
CA SER A 115 16.59 -11.87 -4.19
C SER A 115 17.97 -11.39 -4.62
N ASP A 116 18.43 -10.25 -4.08
CA ASP A 116 19.79 -9.72 -4.21
C ASP A 116 20.71 -10.20 -3.07
#